data_AF-A0A1Y3AI23-F1
#
_entry.id   AF-A0A1Y3AI23-F1
#
_cell.length_a   1.000
_cell.length_b   1.000
_cell.length_c   1.000
_cell.angle_alpha   90.00
_cell.angle_beta   90.00
_cell.angle_gamma   90.00
#
_symmetry.space_group_name_H-M   'P 1'
#
loop_
_entity.id
_entity.type
_entity.pdbx_description
1 polymer ?
#
loop_
_entity_poly.entity_id
_entity_poly.type
_entity_poly.pdbx_seq_one_letter_code
_entity_poly.pdbx_strand_id
1 'polypeptide(L)'
;MSLKKQDDMDHNAWLKSQDLTAIETAFLTTLIWLDKRLRIVDYLELLETMYYRANLQMPKSHTEQYDLDNKFWYWYPLYSLGSLSIIAYLLAAVSGALLGFYYAPSTAGAAAQGDPTAAYDSMVMIMTDVQFGFMLRAIHRWAAQFMVAAVFLHMLRVYFTGAYKEPREVNWILGVVLIA
;
A
#
# COMPACT_ATOMS: atom_id res chain seq x y z
N MET A 1 -16.87 -12.12 26.06
CA MET A 1 -17.01 -10.70 26.46
C MET A 1 -17.26 -9.91 25.17
N SER A 2 -18.49 -9.45 24.96
CA SER A 2 -18.85 -8.72 23.73
C SER A 2 -18.18 -7.36 23.75
N LEU A 3 -17.23 -7.12 22.85
CA LEU A 3 -16.50 -5.84 22.68
C LEU A 3 -17.38 -4.76 22.02
N LYS A 4 -18.64 -4.64 22.42
CA LYS A 4 -19.48 -3.52 22.03
C LYS A 4 -19.35 -2.47 23.13
N LYS A 5 -18.56 -1.42 22.89
CA LYS A 5 -18.74 -0.18 23.64
C LYS A 5 -20.17 0.27 23.30
N GLN A 6 -21.06 0.21 24.29
CA GLN A 6 -22.41 0.71 24.08
C GLN A 6 -22.28 2.21 23.90
N ASP A 7 -22.71 2.69 22.73
CA ASP A 7 -22.92 4.10 22.50
C ASP A 7 -24.02 4.57 23.46
N ASP A 8 -23.57 5.30 24.48
CA ASP A 8 -24.35 5.79 25.61
C ASP A 8 -25.14 7.07 25.27
N MET A 9 -24.91 7.62 24.07
CA MET A 9 -25.54 8.84 23.60
C MET A 9 -26.80 8.56 22.77
N ASP A 10 -27.96 9.06 23.22
CA ASP A 10 -29.17 9.10 22.38
C ASP A 10 -29.03 10.20 21.32
N HIS A 11 -28.44 9.81 20.19
CA HIS A 11 -28.24 10.66 19.02
C HIS A 11 -29.51 11.35 18.52
N ASN A 12 -30.69 10.72 18.67
CA ASN A 12 -31.96 11.32 18.23
C ASN A 12 -32.45 12.39 19.21
N ALA A 13 -32.26 12.18 20.52
CA ALA A 13 -32.57 13.18 21.52
C ALA A 13 -31.61 14.38 21.41
N TRP A 14 -30.32 14.13 21.17
CA TRP A 14 -29.32 15.17 20.95
C TRP A 14 -29.61 16.00 19.70
N LEU A 15 -29.95 15.37 18.57
CA LEU A 15 -30.32 16.10 17.34
C LEU A 15 -31.49 17.07 17.57
N LYS A 16 -32.45 16.68 18.42
CA LYS A 16 -33.62 17.52 18.75
C LYS A 16 -33.29 18.67 19.72
N SER A 17 -32.20 18.58 20.47
CA SER A 17 -31.80 19.62 21.42
C SER A 17 -30.95 20.73 20.80
N GLN A 18 -30.47 20.54 19.57
CA GLN A 18 -29.64 21.51 18.85
C GLN A 18 -30.50 22.37 17.92
N ASP A 19 -30.19 23.66 17.83
CA ASP A 19 -30.80 24.58 16.86
C ASP A 19 -30.10 24.43 15.50
N LEU A 20 -30.51 23.41 14.74
CA LEU A 20 -29.91 23.02 13.46
C LEU A 20 -30.75 23.51 12.28
N THR A 21 -30.08 23.94 11.22
CA THR A 21 -30.74 24.17 9.93
C THR A 21 -31.22 22.85 9.31
N ALA A 22 -32.13 22.93 8.32
CA ALA A 22 -32.61 21.75 7.61
C ALA A 22 -31.47 20.97 6.91
N ILE A 23 -30.46 21.69 6.41
CA ILE A 23 -29.29 21.08 5.74
C ILE A 23 -28.43 20.34 6.76
N GLU A 24 -28.11 20.97 7.90
CA GLU A 24 -27.31 20.34 8.95
C GLU A 24 -28.02 19.13 9.54
N THR A 25 -29.34 19.21 9.73
CA THR A 25 -30.15 18.08 10.20
C THR A 25 -30.08 16.90 9.22
N ALA A 26 -30.27 17.16 7.92
CA ALA A 26 -30.19 16.11 6.90
C ALA A 26 -28.79 15.48 6.85
N PHE A 27 -27.74 16.31 6.89
CA PHE A 27 -26.36 15.86 6.88
C PHE A 27 -26.02 15.01 8.12
N LEU A 28 -26.29 15.50 9.32
CA LEU A 28 -25.98 14.79 10.57
C LEU A 28 -26.82 13.52 10.72
N THR A 29 -28.09 13.53 10.32
CA THR A 29 -28.92 12.31 10.31
C THR A 29 -28.33 11.26 9.37
N THR A 30 -27.84 11.68 8.21
CA THR A 30 -27.19 10.78 7.25
C THR A 30 -25.89 10.22 7.82
N LEU A 31 -25.05 11.06 8.44
CA LEU A 31 -23.82 10.62 9.09
C LEU A 31 -24.08 9.66 10.25
N ILE A 32 -25.06 9.95 11.12
CA ILE A 32 -25.43 9.07 12.24
C ILE A 32 -25.98 7.74 11.74
N TRP A 33 -26.80 7.77 10.69
CA TRP A 33 -27.30 6.54 10.06
C TRP A 33 -26.14 5.71 9.49
N LEU A 34 -25.20 6.38 8.81
CA LEU A 34 -24.04 5.75 8.18
C LEU A 34 -23.10 5.17 9.24
N ASP A 35 -22.84 5.90 10.31
CA ASP A 35 -22.02 5.43 11.44
C ASP A 35 -22.69 4.26 12.18
N LYS A 36 -24.00 4.30 12.43
CA LYS A 36 -24.71 3.17 13.04
C LYS A 36 -24.70 1.91 12.18
N ARG A 37 -24.64 2.04 10.85
CA ARG A 37 -24.61 0.91 9.91
C ARG A 37 -23.19 0.41 9.63
N LEU A 38 -22.23 1.33 9.49
CA LEU A 38 -20.88 1.06 9.02
C LEU A 38 -19.79 1.30 10.07
N ARG A 39 -20.14 1.71 11.30
CA ARG A 39 -19.22 1.93 12.45
C ARG A 39 -18.01 2.79 12.08
N ILE A 40 -18.25 3.92 11.43
CA ILE A 40 -17.20 4.77 10.87
C ILE A 40 -16.26 5.27 11.97
N VAL A 41 -16.80 5.71 13.10
CA VAL A 41 -16.00 6.23 14.22
C VAL A 41 -15.05 5.14 14.76
N ASP A 42 -15.52 3.91 14.91
CA ASP A 42 -14.67 2.80 15.37
C ASP A 42 -13.50 2.53 14.40
N TYR A 43 -13.74 2.62 13.09
CA TYR A 43 -12.68 2.47 12.10
C TYR A 43 -11.71 3.66 12.12
N LEU A 44 -12.19 4.88 12.35
CA LEU A 44 -11.34 6.06 12.49
C LEU A 44 -10.47 5.99 13.75
N GLU A 45 -11.02 5.59 14.89
CA GLU A 45 -10.24 5.35 16.12
C GLU A 45 -9.20 4.24 15.93
N LEU A 46 -9.55 3.19 15.18
CA LEU A 46 -8.60 2.13 14.82
C LEU A 46 -7.48 2.66 13.91
N LEU A 47 -7.81 3.50 12.93
CA LEU A 47 -6.82 4.15 12.05
C LEU A 47 -5.91 5.11 12.84
N GLU A 48 -6.46 5.89 13.75
CA GLU A 48 -5.71 6.76 14.66
C GLU A 48 -4.76 5.95 15.54
N THR A 49 -5.27 4.88 16.16
CA THR A 49 -4.46 3.96 16.96
C THR A 49 -3.34 3.33 16.13
N MET A 50 -3.62 2.96 14.89
CA MET A 50 -2.64 2.43 13.94
C MET A 50 -1.58 3.49 13.58
N TYR A 51 -1.98 4.75 13.37
CA TYR A 51 -1.06 5.86 13.13
C TYR A 51 -0.08 6.05 14.29
N TYR A 52 -0.58 6.11 15.53
CA TYR A 52 0.28 6.24 16.71
C TYR A 52 1.20 5.04 16.90
N ARG A 53 0.69 3.81 16.73
CA ARG A 53 1.50 2.58 16.83
C ARG A 53 2.56 2.47 15.73
N ALA A 54 2.25 2.91 14.51
CA ALA A 54 3.21 2.96 13.41
C ALA A 54 4.33 3.96 13.70
N ASN A 55 3.99 5.13 14.26
CA ASN A 55 4.96 6.17 14.58
C ASN A 55 5.90 5.76 15.74
N LEU A 56 5.43 4.93 16.68
CA LEU A 56 6.26 4.31 17.72
C LEU A 56 7.32 3.34 17.18
N GLN A 57 7.23 2.88 15.93
CA GLN A 57 8.25 2.03 15.31
C GLN A 57 9.42 2.82 14.72
N MET A 58 9.26 4.13 14.56
CA MET A 58 10.30 5.00 14.04
C MET A 58 11.13 5.53 15.20
N PRO A 59 12.48 5.42 15.14
CA PRO A 59 13.32 5.98 16.18
C PRO A 59 13.16 7.51 16.20
N LYS A 60 13.06 8.09 17.40
CA LYS A 60 13.11 9.54 17.58
C LYS A 60 14.29 10.10 16.80
N SER A 61 14.03 11.15 16.03
CA SER A 61 15.09 11.82 15.29
C SER A 61 16.16 12.33 16.24
N HIS A 62 17.40 12.48 15.80
CA HIS A 62 18.39 13.23 16.59
C HIS A 62 17.86 14.63 16.95
N THR A 63 17.04 15.25 16.08
CA THR A 63 16.45 16.56 16.38
C THR A 63 15.44 16.47 17.53
N GLU A 64 14.61 15.44 17.60
CA GLU A 64 13.62 15.21 18.65
C GLU A 64 14.26 14.70 19.96
N GLN A 65 15.41 14.02 19.87
CA GLN A 65 16.22 13.68 21.05
C GLN A 65 16.85 14.91 21.70
N TYR A 66 17.11 15.97 20.93
CA TYR A 66 17.73 17.22 21.39
C TYR A 66 16.78 18.44 21.31
N ASP A 67 15.47 18.22 21.18
CA ASP A 67 14.42 19.26 21.11
C ASP A 67 14.66 20.35 20.04
N LEU A 68 15.32 19.99 18.94
CA LEU A 68 15.54 20.82 17.76
C LEU A 68 14.33 20.72 16.82
N ASP A 69 13.97 21.86 16.20
CA ASP A 69 12.83 21.96 15.27
C ASP A 69 12.82 20.81 14.23
N ASN A 70 11.68 20.13 14.14
CA ASN A 70 11.48 18.80 13.54
C ASN A 70 11.53 18.80 11.99
N LYS A 71 12.28 19.73 11.40
CA LYS A 71 12.27 19.99 9.96
C LYS A 71 13.07 18.97 9.15
N PHE A 72 14.04 18.29 9.76
CA PHE A 72 14.97 17.41 9.05
C PHE A 72 14.63 15.91 9.07
N TRP A 73 13.59 15.48 9.78
CA TRP A 73 13.38 14.05 10.06
C TRP A 73 12.62 13.24 9.00
N TYR A 74 11.91 13.86 8.07
CA TYR A 74 10.88 13.11 7.32
C TYR A 74 11.39 12.09 6.30
N TRP A 75 12.69 11.99 6.03
CA TRP A 75 13.20 11.15 4.94
C TRP A 75 14.57 10.53 5.25
N TYR A 76 14.62 9.50 6.10
CA TYR A 76 15.72 8.54 6.04
C TYR A 76 15.33 7.45 5.05
N PRO A 77 15.84 7.44 3.79
CA PRO A 77 15.35 6.55 2.73
C PRO A 77 15.42 5.07 3.13
N LEU A 78 16.38 4.74 4.01
CA LEU A 78 16.61 3.39 4.53
C LEU A 78 15.46 2.85 5.40
N TYR A 79 14.72 3.72 6.10
CA TYR A 79 13.57 3.30 6.92
C TYR A 79 12.29 3.17 6.09
N SER A 80 12.22 3.86 4.95
CA SER A 80 11.10 3.78 4.00
C SER A 80 11.25 2.67 2.95
N LEU A 81 12.31 1.85 2.99
CA LEU A 81 12.54 0.79 2.00
C LEU A 81 11.38 -0.22 1.90
N GLY A 82 10.69 -0.50 3.01
CA GLY A 82 9.54 -1.39 3.02
C GLY A 82 8.29 -0.78 2.37
N SER A 83 8.03 0.52 2.53
CA SER A 83 6.92 1.17 1.82
C SER A 83 7.24 1.41 0.35
N LEU A 84 8.49 1.72 0.04
CA LEU A 84 8.98 1.86 -1.34
C LEU A 84 8.83 0.55 -2.13
N SER A 85 9.09 -0.61 -1.51
CA SER A 85 8.88 -1.90 -2.17
C SER A 85 7.40 -2.18 -2.45
N ILE A 86 6.49 -1.80 -1.55
CA ILE A 86 5.04 -1.94 -1.77
C ILE A 86 4.58 -1.04 -2.93
N ILE A 87 5.04 0.21 -2.98
CA ILE A 87 4.69 1.13 -4.09
C ILE A 87 5.21 0.57 -5.42
N ALA A 88 6.45 0.08 -5.43
CA ALA A 88 7.04 -0.55 -6.61
C ALA A 88 6.29 -1.81 -7.04
N TYR A 89 5.86 -2.64 -6.08
CA TYR A 89 5.01 -3.80 -6.32
C TYR A 89 3.67 -3.41 -6.95
N LEU A 90 2.97 -2.41 -6.40
CA LEU A 90 1.69 -1.95 -6.95
C LEU A 90 1.86 -1.44 -8.38
N LEU A 91 2.92 -0.67 -8.64
CA LEU A 91 3.25 -0.20 -9.99
C LEU A 91 3.53 -1.37 -10.94
N ALA A 92 4.31 -2.35 -10.51
CA ALA A 92 4.61 -3.56 -11.29
C ALA A 92 3.35 -4.42 -11.52
N ALA A 93 2.51 -4.60 -10.51
CA ALA A 93 1.29 -5.41 -10.59
C ALA A 93 0.26 -4.78 -11.54
N VAL A 94 0.01 -3.47 -11.43
CA VAL A 94 -0.92 -2.77 -12.31
C VAL A 94 -0.40 -2.75 -13.75
N SER A 95 0.87 -2.37 -13.96
CA SER A 95 1.46 -2.37 -15.30
C SER A 95 1.53 -3.77 -15.91
N GLY A 96 1.79 -4.80 -15.11
CA GLY A 96 1.83 -6.19 -15.53
C GLY A 96 0.45 -6.72 -15.91
N ALA A 97 -0.58 -6.39 -15.13
CA ALA A 97 -1.97 -6.74 -15.46
C ALA A 97 -2.40 -6.13 -16.80
N LEU A 98 -2.02 -4.86 -17.05
CA LEU A 98 -2.30 -4.20 -18.33
C LEU A 98 -1.57 -4.85 -19.50
N LEU A 99 -0.29 -5.21 -19.33
CA LEU A 99 0.48 -5.94 -20.36
C LEU A 99 -0.09 -7.34 -20.61
N GLY A 100 -0.65 -7.97 -19.58
CA GLY A 100 -1.26 -9.30 -19.66
C GLY A 100 -2.43 -9.39 -20.66
N PHE A 101 -3.12 -8.28 -20.95
CA PHE A 101 -4.16 -8.26 -21.98
C PHE A 101 -3.61 -8.37 -23.41
N TYR A 102 -2.34 -8.00 -23.63
CA TYR A 102 -1.70 -8.00 -24.95
C TYR A 102 -0.73 -9.17 -25.14
N TYR A 103 -0.24 -9.77 -24.05
CA TYR A 103 0.77 -10.81 -24.08
C TYR A 103 0.16 -12.19 -24.35
N ALA A 104 0.73 -12.94 -25.30
CA ALA A 104 0.32 -14.31 -25.62
C ALA A 104 1.40 -15.31 -25.15
N PRO A 105 1.17 -16.12 -24.10
CA PRO A 105 2.15 -17.06 -23.57
C PRO A 105 2.18 -18.35 -24.40
N SER A 106 2.65 -18.30 -25.64
CA SER A 106 2.76 -19.46 -26.52
C SER A 106 4.14 -19.56 -27.17
N THR A 107 4.67 -20.79 -27.19
CA THR A 107 5.92 -21.15 -27.86
C THR A 107 5.71 -21.57 -29.32
N ALA A 108 4.47 -21.61 -29.80
CA ALA A 108 4.17 -21.90 -31.19
C ALA A 108 4.62 -20.74 -32.10
N GLY A 109 5.27 -21.07 -33.23
CA GLY A 109 5.59 -20.12 -34.29
C GLY A 109 4.42 -19.88 -35.24
N ALA A 110 4.48 -18.82 -36.04
CA ALA A 110 3.39 -18.38 -36.90
C ALA A 110 3.04 -19.33 -38.04
N ALA A 111 4.02 -19.99 -38.69
CA ALA A 111 3.75 -20.92 -39.79
C ALA A 111 4.84 -21.97 -40.04
N ALA A 112 6.12 -21.64 -39.85
CA ALA A 112 7.26 -22.47 -40.24
C ALA A 112 8.24 -22.75 -39.09
N GLN A 113 9.00 -23.83 -39.25
CA GLN A 113 10.06 -24.22 -38.32
C GLN A 113 11.17 -23.16 -38.36
N GLY A 114 11.28 -22.34 -37.31
CA GLY A 114 12.22 -21.22 -37.23
C GLY A 114 11.57 -19.84 -37.09
N ASP A 115 10.24 -19.75 -37.20
CA ASP A 115 9.52 -18.50 -36.97
C ASP A 115 9.60 -18.07 -35.49
N PRO A 116 9.56 -16.75 -35.21
CA PRO A 116 9.42 -16.26 -33.86
C PRO A 116 8.18 -16.84 -33.19
N THR A 117 8.26 -17.04 -31.88
CA THR A 117 7.13 -17.54 -31.10
C THR A 117 6.04 -16.46 -30.99
N ALA A 118 4.78 -16.87 -30.83
CA ALA A 118 3.69 -15.93 -30.55
C ALA A 118 3.96 -15.08 -29.29
N ALA A 119 4.73 -15.60 -28.33
CA ALA A 119 5.23 -14.82 -27.19
C ALA A 119 6.21 -13.71 -27.61
N TYR A 120 7.08 -13.95 -28.58
CA TYR A 120 7.96 -12.90 -29.11
C TYR A 120 7.18 -11.89 -29.93
N ASP A 121 6.29 -12.34 -30.82
CA ASP A 121 5.50 -11.46 -31.69
C ASP A 121 4.58 -10.54 -30.89
N SER A 122 3.90 -11.06 -29.87
CA SER A 122 3.09 -10.22 -28.96
C SER A 122 3.93 -9.17 -28.23
N MET A 123 5.19 -9.47 -27.89
CA MET A 123 6.10 -8.49 -27.28
C MET A 123 6.57 -7.41 -28.27
N VAL A 124 6.75 -7.76 -29.55
CA VAL A 124 7.06 -6.79 -30.62
C VAL A 124 5.86 -5.86 -30.84
N MET A 125 4.66 -6.43 -30.98
CA MET A 125 3.42 -5.68 -31.13
C MET A 125 3.19 -4.69 -29.97
N ILE A 126 3.45 -5.09 -28.72
CA ILE A 126 3.40 -4.19 -27.56
C ILE A 126 4.37 -3.02 -27.70
N MET A 127 5.55 -3.23 -28.31
CA MET A 127 6.56 -2.18 -28.45
C MET A 127 6.30 -1.23 -29.62
N THR A 128 5.67 -1.71 -30.69
CA THR A 128 5.54 -0.95 -31.95
C THR A 128 4.13 -0.45 -32.21
N ASP A 129 3.11 -1.27 -31.93
CA ASP A 129 1.76 -1.05 -32.45
C ASP A 129 0.81 -0.53 -31.36
N VAL A 130 1.05 -0.91 -30.09
CA VAL A 130 0.26 -0.44 -28.95
C VAL A 130 0.69 0.97 -28.56
N GLN A 131 -0.27 1.91 -28.55
CA GLN A 131 -0.02 3.27 -28.08
C GLN A 131 0.45 3.25 -26.62
N PHE A 132 1.61 3.87 -26.36
CA PHE A 132 2.30 3.84 -25.07
C PHE A 132 2.73 2.45 -24.57
N GLY A 133 2.61 1.39 -25.37
CA GLY A 133 2.94 0.02 -24.95
C GLY A 133 4.43 -0.15 -24.60
N PHE A 134 5.33 0.48 -25.35
CA PHE A 134 6.76 0.55 -25.00
C PHE A 134 6.99 1.17 -23.61
N MET A 135 6.34 2.30 -23.31
CA MET A 135 6.48 2.99 -22.03
C MET A 135 5.92 2.14 -20.88
N LEU A 136 4.75 1.53 -21.08
CA LEU A 136 4.14 0.64 -20.10
C LEU A 136 5.05 -0.57 -19.78
N ARG A 137 5.64 -1.18 -20.81
CA ARG A 137 6.62 -2.27 -20.65
C ARG A 137 7.88 -1.81 -19.91
N ALA A 138 8.39 -0.62 -20.24
CA ALA A 138 9.54 -0.05 -19.55
C ALA A 138 9.24 0.19 -18.06
N ILE A 139 8.10 0.80 -17.74
CA ILE A 139 7.64 1.02 -16.36
C ILE A 139 7.56 -0.31 -15.61
N HIS A 140 6.94 -1.35 -16.19
CA HIS A 140 6.84 -2.66 -15.56
C HIS A 140 8.21 -3.25 -15.22
N ARG A 141 9.14 -3.23 -16.18
CA ARG A 141 10.51 -3.74 -16.00
C ARG A 141 11.26 -2.97 -14.91
N TRP A 142 11.23 -1.63 -14.96
CA TRP A 142 11.93 -0.79 -13.98
C TRP A 142 11.33 -0.92 -12.58
N ALA A 143 9.99 -0.98 -12.47
CA ALA A 143 9.30 -1.18 -11.22
C ALA A 143 9.67 -2.53 -10.58
N ALA A 144 9.71 -3.61 -11.38
CA ALA A 144 10.12 -4.93 -10.90
C ALA A 144 11.58 -4.95 -10.41
N GLN A 145 12.51 -4.36 -11.17
CA GLN A 145 13.92 -4.26 -10.78
C GLN A 145 14.12 -3.45 -9.49
N PHE A 146 13.44 -2.30 -9.41
CA PHE A 146 13.49 -1.44 -8.23
C PHE A 146 12.86 -2.13 -7.01
N MET A 147 11.74 -2.84 -7.19
CA MET A 147 11.09 -3.61 -6.13
C MET A 147 12.05 -4.64 -5.52
N VAL A 148 12.71 -5.47 -6.35
CA VAL A 148 13.66 -6.49 -5.87
C VAL A 148 14.82 -5.84 -5.13
N ALA A 149 15.39 -4.76 -5.65
CA ALA A 149 16.46 -4.02 -4.98
C ALA A 149 16.00 -3.43 -3.62
N ALA A 150 14.81 -2.83 -3.58
CA ALA A 150 14.25 -2.26 -2.36
C ALA A 150 13.97 -3.33 -1.29
N VAL A 151 13.40 -4.48 -1.67
CA VAL A 151 13.17 -5.62 -0.75
C VAL A 151 14.50 -6.14 -0.23
N PHE A 152 15.50 -6.34 -1.10
CA PHE A 152 16.82 -6.79 -0.67
C PHE A 152 17.45 -5.84 0.37
N LEU A 153 17.47 -4.54 0.08
CA LEU A 153 17.99 -3.53 1.02
C LEU A 153 17.15 -3.46 2.30
N HIS A 154 15.82 -3.64 2.21
CA HIS A 154 14.94 -3.70 3.37
C HIS A 154 15.28 -4.89 4.29
N MET A 155 15.52 -6.07 3.71
CA MET A 155 15.92 -7.26 4.46
C MET A 155 17.26 -7.08 5.16
N LEU A 156 18.25 -6.52 4.47
CA LEU A 156 19.54 -6.17 5.08
C LEU A 156 19.36 -5.22 6.26
N ARG A 157 18.54 -4.17 6.11
CA ARG A 157 18.26 -3.24 7.20
C ARG A 157 17.63 -3.96 8.39
N VAL A 158 16.58 -4.75 8.17
CA VAL A 158 15.87 -5.45 9.26
C VAL A 158 16.81 -6.41 10.01
N TYR A 159 17.70 -7.08 9.27
CA TYR A 159 18.72 -7.94 9.85
C TYR A 159 19.74 -7.16 10.70
N PHE A 160 20.39 -6.14 10.12
CA PHE A 160 21.44 -5.39 10.82
C PHE A 160 20.91 -4.53 11.97
N THR A 161 19.68 -4.03 11.90
CA THR A 161 19.05 -3.30 13.02
C THR A 161 18.44 -4.23 14.06
N GLY A 162 18.48 -5.55 13.86
CA GLY A 162 17.89 -6.54 14.78
C GLY A 162 16.36 -6.44 14.90
N ALA A 163 15.68 -5.89 13.90
CA ALA A 163 14.25 -5.63 13.94
C ALA A 163 13.38 -6.90 13.75
N TYR A 164 14.00 -8.03 13.43
CA TYR A 164 13.36 -9.35 13.33
C TYR A 164 13.14 -10.05 14.68
N LYS A 165 13.78 -9.56 15.75
CA LYS A 165 13.67 -10.15 17.09
C LYS A 165 12.24 -10.00 17.65
N GLU A 166 11.98 -10.66 18.78
CA GLU A 166 10.70 -10.56 19.50
C GLU A 166 10.20 -9.11 19.59
N PRO A 167 8.93 -8.82 19.28
CA PRO A 167 7.81 -9.74 18.96
C PRO A 167 7.57 -9.98 17.44
N ARG A 168 8.56 -9.76 16.56
CA ARG A 168 8.36 -9.69 15.09
C ARG A 168 8.87 -10.89 14.30
N GLU A 169 9.11 -12.01 14.96
CA GLU A 169 9.70 -13.22 14.38
C GLU A 169 8.87 -13.79 13.24
N VAL A 170 7.53 -13.84 13.41
CA VAL A 170 6.61 -14.31 12.37
C VAL A 170 6.65 -13.39 11.15
N ASN A 171 6.69 -12.08 11.37
CA ASN A 171 6.78 -11.10 10.29
C ASN A 171 8.09 -11.23 9.50
N TRP A 172 9.18 -11.55 10.20
CA TRP A 172 10.46 -11.84 9.56
C TRP A 172 10.41 -13.10 8.69
N ILE A 173 9.82 -14.20 9.20
CA ILE A 173 9.66 -15.43 8.42
C ILE A 173 8.85 -15.16 7.15
N LEU A 174 7.74 -14.41 7.24
CA LEU A 174 6.97 -14.00 6.08
C LEU A 174 7.82 -13.20 5.09
N GLY A 175 8.63 -12.25 5.57
CA GLY A 175 9.57 -11.49 4.73
C GLY A 175 10.59 -12.36 4.01
N VAL A 176 11.14 -13.38 4.69
CA VAL A 176 12.07 -14.36 4.08
C VAL A 176 11.37 -15.20 3.01
N VAL A 177 10.14 -15.65 3.25
CA VAL A 177 9.37 -16.42 2.25
C VAL A 177 9.05 -15.57 1.02
N LEU A 178 8.82 -14.27 1.18
CA LEU A 178 8.50 -13.37 0.06
C LEU A 178 9.67 -13.10 -0.88
N ILE A 179 10.92 -13.18 -0.40
CA ILE A 179 12.12 -12.95 -1.22
C ILE A 179 12.73 -14.25 -1.77
N ALA A 180 12.40 -15.40 -1.17
CA ALA A 180 12.89 -16.73 -1.56
C ALA A 180 12.24 -17.23 -2.86
#